data_AF-A0A7Y2YRE4-F1
#
_entry.id   AF-A0A7Y2YRE4-F1
#
_cell.length_a   1.000
_cell.length_b   1.000
_cell.length_c   1.000
_cell.angle_alpha   90.00
_cell.angle_beta   90.00
_cell.angle_gamma   90.00
#
_symmetry.space_group_name_H-M   'P 1'
#
loop_
_entity.id
_entity.type
_entity.pdbx_description
1 polymer ?
#
loop_
_entity_poly.entity_id
_entity_poly.type
_entity_poly.pdbx_seq_one_letter_code
_entity_poly.pdbx_strand_id
1 'polypeptide(L)'
;MRWTVPVAVAIAAGLACSPFHFEWPALRAFGNEPFWNVTIPVSDSIVYGRMGEANVSFPYEPSDYVEGDSALVLGPLRDPSDEHEITIRITAEDCQDTMADVVHPMRARVVIDGEELFGCARYLEKTSSGER
;
A
#
# COMPACT_ATOMS: atom_id res chain seq x y z
N MET A 1 42.90 11.99 54.98
CA MET A 1 41.61 11.55 54.43
C MET A 1 41.70 11.59 52.91
N ARG A 2 41.80 10.44 52.23
CA ARG A 2 41.96 10.34 50.77
C ARG A 2 40.64 9.88 50.17
N TRP A 3 40.15 10.65 49.20
CA TRP A 3 38.81 10.56 48.65
C TRP A 3 38.63 9.44 47.63
N THR A 4 37.36 9.04 47.53
CA THR A 4 36.77 7.91 46.82
C THR A 4 36.79 8.06 45.30
N VAL A 5 36.79 6.90 44.66
CA VAL A 5 36.83 6.49 43.24
C VAL A 5 35.86 7.25 42.30
N PRO A 6 36.24 7.56 41.04
CA PRO A 6 35.27 7.82 39.99
C PRO A 6 34.77 6.52 39.35
N VAL A 7 33.45 6.36 39.44
CA VAL A 7 32.61 5.36 38.77
C VAL A 7 32.78 5.50 37.25
N ALA A 8 33.22 4.43 36.59
CA ALA A 8 33.12 4.32 35.14
C ALA A 8 31.71 3.87 34.77
N VAL A 9 30.98 4.74 34.11
CA VAL A 9 29.63 4.52 33.58
C VAL A 9 29.73 3.59 32.37
N ALA A 10 29.02 2.46 32.44
CA ALA A 10 28.84 1.56 31.31
C ALA A 10 27.84 2.16 30.31
N ILE A 11 28.25 2.32 29.05
CA ILE A 11 27.33 2.52 27.92
C ILE A 11 27.82 1.64 26.78
N ALA A 12 27.08 0.59 26.48
CA ALA A 12 27.15 -0.06 25.18
C ALA A 12 25.73 -0.38 24.74
N ALA A 13 25.39 0.22 23.60
CA ALA A 13 24.10 0.33 22.95
C ALA A 13 23.21 -0.90 23.05
N GLY A 14 21.94 -0.66 23.39
CA GLY A 14 20.87 -1.60 23.11
C GLY A 14 20.86 -1.91 21.62
N LEU A 15 20.84 -3.20 21.31
CA LEU A 15 20.35 -3.70 20.03
C LEU A 15 18.96 -3.08 19.84
N ALA A 16 18.87 -2.07 18.98
CA ALA A 16 17.60 -1.69 18.40
C ALA A 16 17.14 -2.93 17.63
N CYS A 17 16.27 -3.71 18.27
CA CYS A 17 15.41 -4.65 17.59
C CYS A 17 14.69 -3.80 16.55
N SER A 18 15.12 -3.89 15.28
CA SER A 18 14.40 -3.27 14.18
C SER A 18 12.95 -3.71 14.35
N PRO A 19 11.97 -2.79 14.44
CA PRO A 19 10.59 -3.22 14.40
C PRO A 19 10.48 -4.02 13.11
N PHE A 20 9.93 -5.22 13.20
CA PHE A 20 9.50 -5.98 12.03
C PHE A 20 8.54 -5.05 11.27
N HIS A 21 9.08 -4.26 10.35
CA HIS A 21 8.32 -3.59 9.34
C HIS A 21 7.85 -4.73 8.46
N PHE A 22 6.61 -5.13 8.64
CA PHE A 22 5.95 -5.98 7.69
C PHE A 22 5.73 -5.14 6.43
N GLU A 23 6.80 -5.02 5.62
CA GLU A 23 6.76 -4.39 4.32
C GLU A 23 5.92 -5.30 3.41
N TRP A 24 4.63 -5.02 3.34
CA TRP A 24 3.82 -5.59 2.27
C TRP A 24 4.44 -5.17 0.92
N PRO A 25 4.54 -6.07 -0.05
CA PRO A 25 4.92 -5.68 -1.40
C PRO A 25 3.91 -4.67 -1.95
N ALA A 26 4.41 -3.68 -2.68
CA ALA A 26 3.56 -2.70 -3.34
C ALA A 26 2.55 -3.43 -4.24
N LEU A 27 1.33 -2.92 -4.31
CA LEU A 27 0.22 -3.47 -5.06
C LEU A 27 -0.20 -2.49 -6.16
N ARG A 28 -0.68 -3.04 -7.27
CA ARG A 28 -1.40 -2.27 -8.28
C ARG A 28 -2.74 -2.90 -8.55
N ALA A 29 -3.79 -2.12 -8.39
CA ALA A 29 -5.14 -2.44 -8.83
C ALA A 29 -5.47 -1.66 -10.10
N PHE A 30 -6.25 -2.25 -10.99
CA PHE A 30 -6.63 -1.63 -12.26
C PHE A 30 -7.90 -2.26 -12.82
N GLY A 31 -8.64 -1.48 -13.59
CA GLY A 31 -9.83 -1.93 -14.29
C GLY A 31 -10.00 -1.22 -15.62
N ASN A 32 -10.87 -1.79 -16.45
CA ASN A 32 -10.98 -1.44 -17.86
C ASN A 32 -12.22 -0.60 -18.19
N GLU A 33 -13.25 -0.65 -17.35
CA GLU A 33 -14.50 0.10 -17.57
C GLU A 33 -14.98 0.75 -16.26
N PRO A 34 -14.87 2.08 -16.14
CA PRO A 34 -13.95 2.96 -16.90
C PRO A 34 -12.48 2.50 -16.78
N PHE A 35 -11.57 3.05 -17.59
CA PHE A 35 -10.15 2.79 -17.39
C PHE A 35 -9.64 3.51 -16.14
N TRP A 36 -9.25 2.75 -15.12
CA TRP A 36 -8.75 3.26 -13.85
C TRP A 36 -7.62 2.41 -13.30
N ASN A 37 -6.82 2.99 -12.42
CA ASN A 37 -5.82 2.27 -11.66
C ASN A 37 -5.56 2.91 -10.30
N VAL A 38 -5.12 2.08 -9.35
CA VAL A 38 -4.66 2.49 -8.04
C VAL A 38 -3.29 1.87 -7.81
N THR A 39 -2.31 2.70 -7.48
CA THR A 39 -0.99 2.25 -7.01
C THR A 39 -0.94 2.39 -5.50
N ILE A 40 -0.68 1.27 -4.82
CA ILE A 40 -0.57 1.16 -3.38
C ILE A 40 0.91 0.84 -3.09
N PRO A 41 1.75 1.84 -2.82
CA PRO A 41 3.16 1.62 -2.56
C PRO A 41 3.39 0.94 -1.18
N VAL A 42 4.65 0.69 -0.83
CA VAL A 42 5.02 0.15 0.49
C VAL A 42 5.01 1.26 1.55
N SER A 43 5.40 2.46 1.14
CA SER A 43 5.37 3.69 1.91
C SER A 43 4.80 4.81 1.04
N ASP A 44 4.31 5.89 1.65
CA ASP A 44 3.88 7.16 1.02
C ASP A 44 2.37 7.29 0.82
N SER A 45 1.94 7.63 -0.40
CA SER A 45 0.55 7.94 -0.72
C SER A 45 0.02 6.97 -1.76
N ILE A 46 -1.24 6.59 -1.60
CA ILE A 46 -1.98 5.84 -2.61
C ILE A 46 -2.31 6.79 -3.75
N VAL A 47 -2.02 6.39 -4.97
CA VAL A 47 -2.30 7.20 -6.17
C VAL A 47 -3.40 6.53 -6.96
N TYR A 48 -4.55 7.21 -7.06
CA TYR A 48 -5.62 6.87 -7.97
C TYR A 48 -5.47 7.64 -9.28
N GLY A 49 -5.68 6.95 -10.40
CA GLY A 49 -5.67 7.57 -11.72
C GLY A 49 -6.80 7.02 -12.58
N ARG A 50 -7.50 7.92 -13.27
CA ARG A 50 -8.54 7.64 -14.25
C ARG A 50 -8.15 8.23 -15.60
N MET A 51 -8.41 7.49 -16.67
CA MET A 51 -8.05 7.95 -18.01
C MET A 51 -8.76 9.26 -18.37
N GLY A 52 -7.97 10.27 -18.73
CA GLY A 52 -8.49 11.60 -19.08
C GLY A 52 -8.63 12.57 -17.91
N GLU A 53 -8.32 12.14 -16.69
CA GLU A 53 -8.42 12.94 -15.47
C GLU A 53 -7.05 13.10 -14.80
N ALA A 54 -6.95 14.07 -13.88
CA ALA A 54 -5.76 14.23 -13.05
C ALA A 54 -5.69 13.10 -12.00
N ASN A 55 -4.48 12.69 -11.64
CA ASN A 55 -4.29 11.73 -10.56
C ASN A 55 -4.66 12.34 -9.21
N VAL A 56 -5.27 11.55 -8.35
CA VAL A 56 -5.61 11.91 -6.97
C VAL A 56 -4.72 11.13 -6.02
N SER A 57 -4.11 11.82 -5.05
CA SER A 57 -3.20 11.22 -4.08
C SER A 57 -3.86 11.20 -2.70
N PHE A 58 -3.85 10.03 -2.08
CA PHE A 58 -4.41 9.80 -0.76
C PHE A 58 -3.27 9.48 0.21
N PRO A 59 -3.00 10.32 1.23
CA PRO A 59 -2.08 9.93 2.29
C PRO A 59 -2.59 8.66 2.97
N TYR A 60 -1.71 7.71 3.26
CA TYR A 60 -2.05 6.50 4.01
C TYR A 60 -0.91 6.13 4.95
N GLU A 61 -1.25 5.44 6.04
CA GLU A 61 -0.30 4.79 6.92
C GLU A 61 -0.41 3.26 6.79
N PRO A 62 0.70 2.49 6.90
CA PRO A 62 0.65 1.03 6.91
C PRO A 62 -0.27 0.39 7.96
N SER A 63 -0.69 1.15 8.98
CA SER A 63 -1.70 0.72 9.97
C SER A 63 -3.15 0.79 9.46
N ASP A 64 -3.41 1.47 8.35
CA ASP A 64 -4.77 1.64 7.80
C ASP A 64 -5.31 0.38 7.12
N TYR A 65 -4.49 -0.67 7.10
CA TYR A 65 -4.81 -1.95 6.50
C TYR A 65 -5.53 -2.83 7.52
N VAL A 66 -6.71 -3.33 7.14
CA VAL A 66 -7.39 -4.39 7.88
C VAL A 66 -7.31 -5.67 7.05
N GLU A 67 -6.55 -6.65 7.55
CA GLU A 67 -6.52 -8.00 7.00
C GLU A 67 -7.69 -8.80 7.58
N GLY A 68 -8.59 -9.26 6.70
CA GLY A 68 -9.60 -10.29 7.00
C GLY A 68 -9.23 -11.59 6.30
N ASP A 69 -9.95 -12.69 6.62
CA ASP A 69 -9.63 -14.09 6.22
C ASP A 69 -9.22 -14.32 4.75
N SER A 70 -9.48 -13.39 3.82
CA SER A 70 -8.94 -13.43 2.45
C SER A 70 -8.87 -12.05 1.76
N ALA A 71 -8.94 -10.96 2.53
CA ALA A 71 -9.06 -9.62 1.95
C ALA A 71 -8.25 -8.57 2.70
N LEU A 72 -7.65 -7.69 1.92
CA LEU A 72 -6.99 -6.46 2.38
C LEU A 72 -7.95 -5.30 2.14
N VAL A 73 -8.26 -4.55 3.19
CA VAL A 73 -9.11 -3.35 3.13
C VAL A 73 -8.31 -2.14 3.55
N LEU A 74 -8.45 -1.07 2.77
CA LEU A 74 -7.79 0.22 2.93
C LEU A 74 -8.83 1.34 2.90
N GLY A 75 -8.77 2.23 3.88
CA GLY A 75 -9.65 3.39 3.99
C GLY A 75 -10.91 3.17 4.84
N PRO A 76 -11.84 4.15 4.83
CA PRO A 76 -11.88 5.31 3.93
C PRO A 76 -10.70 6.27 4.12
N LEU A 77 -10.12 6.74 3.02
CA LEU A 77 -9.05 7.74 2.99
C LEU A 77 -9.54 8.99 2.24
N ARG A 78 -9.09 10.16 2.69
CA ARG A 78 -9.38 11.44 2.04
C ARG A 78 -8.13 12.04 1.44
N ASP A 79 -8.29 12.72 0.31
CA ASP A 79 -7.20 13.48 -0.27
C ASP A 79 -6.93 14.77 0.54
N PRO A 80 -5.79 15.45 0.36
CA PRO A 80 -5.44 16.64 1.14
C PRO A 80 -6.43 17.83 1.03
N SER A 81 -7.28 17.85 0.00
CA SER A 81 -8.30 18.90 -0.17
C SER A 81 -9.66 18.54 0.45
N ASP A 82 -9.82 17.32 0.98
CA ASP A 82 -11.08 16.74 1.45
C ASP A 82 -12.20 16.68 0.39
N GLU A 83 -11.86 16.80 -0.89
CA GLU A 83 -12.81 16.75 -2.00
C GLU A 83 -13.12 15.31 -2.44
N HIS A 84 -12.17 14.39 -2.25
CA HIS A 84 -12.27 13.00 -2.67
C HIS A 84 -12.14 12.02 -1.50
N GLU A 85 -12.90 10.93 -1.56
CA GLU A 85 -12.82 9.82 -0.59
C GLU A 85 -12.71 8.47 -1.30
N ILE A 86 -11.72 7.67 -0.90
CA ILE A 86 -11.47 6.35 -1.48
C ILE A 86 -11.50 5.24 -0.44
N THR A 87 -12.11 4.11 -0.80
CA THR A 87 -11.99 2.83 -0.08
C THR A 87 -11.55 1.75 -1.06
N ILE A 88 -10.54 0.96 -0.70
CA ILE A 88 -9.98 -0.08 -1.56
C ILE A 88 -10.10 -1.43 -0.85
N ARG A 89 -10.60 -2.43 -1.57
CA ARG A 89 -10.66 -3.82 -1.12
C ARG A 89 -10.01 -4.72 -2.14
N ILE A 90 -8.96 -5.41 -1.73
CA ILE A 90 -8.26 -6.43 -2.51
C ILE A 90 -8.60 -7.80 -1.94
N THR A 91 -8.90 -8.79 -2.77
CA THR A 91 -9.21 -10.16 -2.36
C THR A 91 -8.31 -11.13 -3.11
N ALA A 92 -7.77 -12.13 -2.41
CA ALA A 92 -6.95 -13.19 -2.98
C ALA A 92 -7.83 -14.20 -3.75
N GLU A 93 -8.36 -13.76 -4.88
CA GLU A 93 -9.19 -14.53 -5.80
C GLU A 93 -8.72 -14.26 -7.23
N ASP A 94 -8.73 -15.28 -8.08
CA ASP A 94 -8.37 -15.15 -9.49
C ASP A 94 -9.26 -14.12 -10.19
N CYS A 95 -8.64 -13.25 -10.98
CA CYS A 95 -9.27 -12.19 -11.75
C CYS A 95 -8.85 -12.28 -13.20
N GLN A 96 -9.81 -12.47 -14.11
CA GLN A 96 -9.54 -12.46 -15.54
C GLN A 96 -9.59 -11.03 -16.07
N ASP A 97 -8.46 -10.52 -16.56
CA ASP A 97 -8.44 -9.36 -17.45
C ASP A 97 -8.81 -9.84 -18.86
N THR A 98 -10.04 -9.53 -19.29
CA THR A 98 -10.56 -9.94 -20.59
C THR A 98 -9.97 -9.17 -21.76
N MET A 99 -9.38 -7.99 -21.53
CA MET A 99 -8.75 -7.20 -22.59
C MET A 99 -7.32 -7.65 -22.87
N ALA A 100 -6.60 -8.04 -21.82
CA ALA A 100 -5.25 -8.57 -21.93
C ALA A 100 -5.19 -10.09 -22.15
N ASP A 101 -6.30 -10.80 -21.90
CA ASP A 101 -6.36 -12.27 -21.83
C ASP A 101 -5.37 -12.85 -20.80
N VAL A 102 -5.34 -12.22 -19.61
CA VAL A 102 -4.43 -12.59 -18.51
C VAL A 102 -5.21 -12.82 -17.22
N VAL A 103 -4.87 -13.90 -16.51
CA VAL A 103 -5.35 -14.15 -15.15
C VAL A 103 -4.41 -13.49 -14.15
N HIS A 104 -4.97 -12.68 -13.27
CA HIS A 104 -4.30 -12.06 -12.13
C HIS A 104 -4.71 -12.76 -10.82
N PRO A 105 -3.81 -12.82 -9.83
CA PRO A 105 -4.05 -13.59 -8.60
C PRO A 105 -5.00 -12.91 -7.60
N MET A 106 -5.42 -11.66 -7.87
CA MET A 106 -6.23 -10.88 -6.95
C MET A 106 -7.31 -10.09 -7.68
N ARG A 107 -8.45 -9.92 -7.02
CA ARG A 107 -9.54 -9.04 -7.41
C ARG A 107 -9.48 -7.73 -6.63
N ALA A 108 -9.83 -6.64 -7.29
CA ALA A 108 -9.92 -5.31 -6.70
C ALA A 108 -11.35 -4.77 -6.79
N ARG A 109 -11.80 -4.17 -5.69
CA ARG A 109 -12.96 -3.29 -5.64
C ARG A 109 -12.51 -1.95 -5.06
N VAL A 110 -12.78 -0.88 -5.78
CA VAL A 110 -12.48 0.49 -5.35
C VAL A 110 -13.79 1.25 -5.30
N VAL A 111 -14.00 1.97 -4.20
CA VAL A 111 -15.10 2.93 -4.07
C VAL A 111 -14.46 4.31 -4.01
N ILE A 112 -14.71 5.15 -5.00
CA ILE A 112 -14.20 6.53 -5.09
C ILE A 112 -15.40 7.47 -5.24
N ASP A 113 -15.59 8.39 -4.29
CA ASP A 113 -16.70 9.36 -4.29
C ASP A 113 -18.10 8.73 -4.47
N GLY A 114 -18.26 7.48 -3.98
CA GLY A 114 -19.49 6.70 -4.12
C GLY A 114 -19.63 5.92 -5.43
N GLU A 115 -18.70 6.06 -6.39
CA GLU A 115 -18.61 5.22 -7.59
C GLU A 115 -17.88 3.91 -7.26
N GLU A 116 -18.51 2.78 -7.57
CA GLU A 116 -17.89 1.46 -7.40
C GLU A 116 -17.23 0.99 -8.69
N LEU A 117 -15.95 0.64 -8.57
CA LEU A 117 -15.09 0.21 -9.64
C LEU A 117 -14.58 -1.20 -9.36
N PHE A 118 -14.62 -2.06 -10.38
CA PHE A 118 -14.17 -3.45 -10.30
C PHE A 118 -13.00 -3.70 -11.23
N GLY A 119 -12.07 -4.52 -10.79
CA GLY A 119 -10.85 -4.77 -11.53
C GLY A 119 -10.00 -5.89 -10.96
N CYS A 120 -8.80 -6.01 -11.49
CA CYS A 120 -7.81 -6.98 -11.05
C CYS A 120 -6.70 -6.28 -10.26
N ALA A 121 -5.98 -7.06 -9.45
CA ALA A 121 -4.81 -6.59 -8.73
C ALA A 121 -3.65 -7.57 -8.84
N ARG A 122 -2.44 -7.04 -8.71
CA ARG A 122 -1.20 -7.82 -8.65
C ARG A 122 -0.18 -7.11 -7.78
N TYR A 123 0.75 -7.89 -7.23
CA TYR A 123 1.95 -7.34 -6.65
C TYR A 123 2.79 -6.66 -7.72
N LEU A 124 3.36 -5.52 -7.38
CA LEU A 124 4.44 -4.90 -8.13
C LEU A 124 5.72 -5.61 -7.72
N GLU A 125 6.34 -6.31 -8.66
CA GLU A 125 7.67 -6.87 -8.42
C GLU A 125 8.63 -5.72 -8.11
N LYS A 126 9.43 -5.85 -7.04
CA LYS A 126 10.59 -4.97 -6.87
C LYS A 126 11.48 -5.24 -8.07
N THR A 127 11.57 -4.29 -9.02
CA THR A 127 12.57 -4.33 -10.08
C THR A 127 13.95 -4.35 -9.42
N SER A 128 14.52 -5.54 -9.23
CA SER A 128 15.95 -5.67 -9.01
C SER A 128 16.61 -5.29 -10.33
N SER A 129 17.09 -4.04 -10.40
CA SER A 129 18.02 -3.62 -11.45
C SER A 129 19.27 -4.48 -11.33
N GLY A 130 19.28 -5.61 -12.03
CA GLY A 130 20.47 -6.40 -12.28
C GLY A 130 21.36 -5.63 -13.24
N GLU A 131 22.25 -4.80 -12.70
CA GLU A 131 23.36 -4.26 -13.47
C GLU A 131 24.43 -5.36 -13.61
N ARG A 132 24.83 -5.63 -14.85
CA ARG A 132 25.82 -6.61 -15.29
C ARG A 132 27.25 -6.25 -14.88
#